data_AF-A0A813S3X8-F1
#
_entry.id   AF-A0A813S3X8-F1
#
_cell.length_a   1.000
_cell.length_b   1.000
_cell.length_c   1.000
_cell.angle_alpha   90.00
_cell.angle_beta   90.00
_cell.angle_gamma   90.00
#
_symmetry.space_group_name_H-M   'P 1'
#
loop_
_entity.id
_entity.type
_entity.pdbx_description
1 polymer ?
#
loop_
_entity_poly.entity_id
_entity_poly.type
_entity_poly.pdbx_seq_one_letter_code
_entity_poly.pdbx_strand_id
1 'polypeptide(L)'
;MLPERHPNPAIIYSNIGDIHRLMGDYERTLSFHRKVLNIREKVRCNPLECATTYTNLDETYREMKDYSTALTYFEKGLEIREKNLPKNHPDVAVIYHNIAKLYLSTGKYIVTLNLADDSGTSILHLNLIGYSNFND
;
A
#
# COMPACT_ATOMS: atom_id res chain seq x y z
N MET A 1 -28.47 -0.32 -28.68
CA MET A 1 -28.36 0.09 -27.26
C MET A 1 -26.89 0.01 -26.89
N LEU A 2 -26.25 1.14 -26.59
CA LEU A 2 -24.89 1.13 -26.01
C LEU A 2 -25.01 0.62 -24.57
N PRO A 3 -24.10 -0.23 -24.07
CA PRO A 3 -24.12 -0.61 -22.67
C PRO A 3 -23.92 0.66 -21.85
N GLU A 4 -24.86 0.95 -20.93
CA GLU A 4 -24.73 2.02 -19.95
C GLU A 4 -23.39 1.85 -19.23
N ARG A 5 -22.40 2.68 -19.60
CA ARG A 5 -21.13 2.77 -18.88
C ARG A 5 -21.38 3.61 -17.62
N HIS A 6 -22.09 3.03 -16.66
CA HIS A 6 -22.13 3.58 -15.31
C HIS A 6 -20.69 3.60 -14.78
N PRO A 7 -20.15 4.76 -14.34
CA PRO A 7 -18.81 4.81 -13.80
C PRO A 7 -18.72 3.86 -12.61
N ASN A 8 -17.65 3.07 -12.54
CA ASN A 8 -17.44 2.14 -11.42
C ASN A 8 -17.52 2.92 -10.09
N PRO A 9 -18.52 2.65 -9.22
CA PRO A 9 -18.69 3.41 -7.98
C PRO A 9 -17.44 3.42 -7.10
N ALA A 10 -16.61 2.37 -7.18
CA ALA A 10 -15.32 2.31 -6.49
C ALA A 10 -14.35 3.42 -6.93
N ILE A 11 -14.33 3.79 -8.22
CA ILE A 11 -13.47 4.88 -8.72
C ILE A 11 -13.96 6.22 -8.16
N ILE A 12 -15.28 6.46 -8.21
CA ILE A 12 -15.87 7.69 -7.69
C ILE A 12 -15.54 7.85 -6.20
N TYR A 13 -15.78 6.81 -5.39
CA TYR A 13 -15.49 6.88 -3.96
C TYR A 13 -13.99 7.00 -3.66
N SER A 14 -13.12 6.39 -4.48
CA SER A 14 -11.67 6.57 -4.34
C SER A 14 -11.28 8.03 -4.49
N ASN A 15 -11.74 8.66 -5.58
CA ASN A 15 -11.42 10.07 -5.86
C ASN A 15 -11.97 11.02 -4.78
N ILE A 16 -13.18 10.76 -4.28
CA ILE A 16 -13.75 11.54 -3.17
C ILE A 16 -12.90 11.36 -1.90
N GLY A 17 -12.46 10.13 -1.61
CA GLY A 17 -11.54 9.85 -0.51
C GLY A 17 -10.24 10.66 -0.64
N ASP A 18 -9.63 10.67 -1.83
CA ASP A 18 -8.39 11.41 -2.10
C ASP A 18 -8.58 12.93 -1.94
N ILE A 19 -9.71 13.48 -2.36
CA ILE A 19 -10.05 14.90 -2.14
C ILE A 19 -10.12 15.22 -0.65
N HIS A 20 -10.81 14.38 0.15
CA HIS A 20 -10.88 14.57 1.59
C HIS A 20 -9.51 14.46 2.27
N ARG A 21 -8.65 13.57 1.78
CA ARG A 21 -7.29 13.40 2.27
C ARG A 21 -6.48 14.68 2.09
N LEU A 22 -6.54 15.28 0.89
CA LEU A 22 -5.89 16.55 0.59
C LEU A 22 -6.42 17.71 1.45
N MET A 23 -7.66 17.61 1.93
CA MET A 23 -8.24 18.57 2.87
C MET A 23 -7.88 18.31 4.34
N GLY A 24 -7.16 17.22 4.64
CA GLY A 24 -6.85 16.78 6.01
C GLY A 24 -8.03 16.12 6.74
N ASP A 25 -9.12 15.81 6.02
CA ASP A 25 -10.30 15.14 6.57
C ASP A 25 -10.12 13.61 6.52
N TYR A 26 -9.28 13.11 7.43
CA TYR A 26 -8.89 11.72 7.46
C TYR A 26 -10.05 10.77 7.82
N GLU A 27 -11.01 11.22 8.61
CA GLU A 27 -12.19 10.41 8.97
C GLU A 27 -13.02 10.09 7.71
N ARG A 28 -13.32 11.11 6.90
CA ARG A 28 -14.04 10.90 5.64
C ARG A 28 -13.20 10.10 4.64
N THR A 29 -11.90 10.37 4.56
CA THR A 29 -10.97 9.62 3.71
C THR A 29 -11.06 8.11 3.99
N LEU A 30 -10.90 7.71 5.25
CA LEU A 30 -10.98 6.32 5.69
C LEU A 30 -12.36 5.71 5.40
N SER A 31 -13.43 6.46 5.64
CA SER A 31 -14.81 6.03 5.33
C SER A 31 -14.99 5.71 3.85
N PHE A 32 -14.51 6.59 2.96
CA PHE A 32 -14.61 6.39 1.52
C PHE A 32 -13.73 5.24 1.02
N HIS A 33 -12.48 5.13 1.45
CA HIS A 33 -11.61 4.01 1.04
C HIS A 33 -12.11 2.65 1.58
N ARG A 34 -12.74 2.60 2.77
CA ARG A 34 -13.43 1.39 3.24
C ARG A 34 -14.65 1.03 2.40
N LYS A 35 -15.43 2.01 1.93
CA LYS A 35 -16.52 1.77 0.96
C LYS A 35 -15.98 1.19 -0.35
N VAL A 36 -14.83 1.70 -0.82
CA VAL A 36 -14.14 1.16 -2.00
C VAL A 36 -13.78 -0.32 -1.81
N LEU A 37 -13.18 -0.70 -0.67
CA LEU A 37 -12.90 -2.10 -0.34
C LEU A 37 -14.15 -2.96 -0.37
N ASN A 38 -15.22 -2.55 0.30
CA ASN A 38 -16.48 -3.31 0.35
C ASN A 38 -17.10 -3.54 -1.03
N ILE A 39 -17.06 -2.51 -1.90
CA ILE A 39 -17.53 -2.63 -3.28
C ILE A 39 -16.63 -3.62 -4.05
N ARG A 40 -15.32 -3.45 -3.94
CA ARG A 40 -14.30 -4.29 -4.57
C ARG A 40 -14.41 -5.76 -4.13
N GLU A 41 -14.68 -6.04 -2.87
CA GLU A 41 -14.92 -7.39 -2.36
C GLU A 41 -16.18 -8.02 -2.96
N LYS A 42 -17.29 -7.26 -3.04
CA LYS A 42 -18.57 -7.75 -3.58
C LYS A 42 -18.53 -8.06 -5.08
N VAL A 43 -17.75 -7.31 -5.85
CA VAL A 43 -17.65 -7.47 -7.31
C VAL A 43 -16.47 -8.34 -7.75
N ARG A 44 -15.81 -9.02 -6.80
CA ARG A 44 -14.59 -9.82 -7.02
C ARG A 44 -13.50 -8.97 -7.70
N CYS A 45 -12.93 -8.04 -6.94
CA CYS A 45 -11.93 -7.10 -7.42
C CYS A 45 -10.79 -7.76 -8.19
N ASN A 46 -10.26 -7.02 -9.17
CA ASN A 46 -8.93 -7.27 -9.65
C ASN A 46 -7.94 -7.14 -8.46
N PRO A 47 -7.06 -8.13 -8.22
CA PRO A 47 -6.09 -8.07 -7.13
C PRO A 47 -5.31 -6.74 -7.08
N LEU A 48 -4.87 -6.21 -8.23
CA LEU A 48 -4.10 -4.97 -8.28
C LEU A 48 -4.93 -3.72 -7.91
N GLU A 49 -6.23 -3.73 -8.19
CA GLU A 49 -7.13 -2.67 -7.73
C GLU A 49 -7.31 -2.71 -6.21
N CYS A 50 -7.45 -3.90 -5.63
CA CYS A 50 -7.50 -4.09 -4.19
C CYS A 50 -6.18 -3.64 -3.53
N ALA A 51 -5.03 -3.99 -4.12
CA ALA A 51 -3.73 -3.51 -3.66
C ALA A 51 -3.61 -1.98 -3.67
N THR A 52 -4.19 -1.32 -4.68
CA THR A 52 -4.21 0.15 -4.75
C THR A 52 -5.05 0.75 -3.62
N THR A 53 -6.21 0.16 -3.25
CA THR A 53 -6.96 0.68 -2.08
C THR A 53 -6.16 0.55 -0.79
N TYR A 54 -5.43 -0.55 -0.63
CA TYR A 54 -4.57 -0.73 0.54
C TYR A 54 -3.43 0.28 0.59
N THR A 55 -2.85 0.66 -0.54
CA THR A 55 -1.87 1.75 -0.61
C THR A 55 -2.48 3.09 -0.18
N ASN A 56 -3.68 3.43 -0.61
CA ASN A 56 -4.33 4.70 -0.20
C ASN A 56 -4.63 4.71 1.32
N LEU A 57 -5.01 3.56 1.88
CA LEU A 57 -5.22 3.42 3.33
C LEU A 57 -3.90 3.58 4.10
N ASP A 58 -2.82 2.92 3.67
CA ASP A 58 -1.48 3.13 4.22
C ASP A 58 -1.10 4.61 4.23
N GLU A 59 -1.23 5.29 3.08
CA GLU A 59 -0.87 6.70 2.94
C GLU A 59 -1.67 7.57 3.92
N THR A 60 -2.98 7.33 4.03
CA THR A 60 -3.85 8.04 4.98
C THR A 60 -3.39 7.84 6.42
N TYR A 61 -3.09 6.60 6.82
CA TYR A 61 -2.62 6.32 8.18
C TYR A 61 -1.21 6.89 8.46
N ARG A 62 -0.34 6.95 7.46
CA ARG A 62 0.97 7.62 7.56
C ARG A 62 0.83 9.11 7.80
N GLU A 63 -0.10 9.77 7.12
CA GLU A 63 -0.41 11.20 7.32
C GLU A 63 -0.98 11.46 8.72
N MET A 64 -1.76 10.52 9.25
CA MET A 64 -2.26 10.53 10.64
C MET A 64 -1.18 10.16 11.69
N LYS A 65 0.03 9.78 11.27
CA LYS A 65 1.12 9.27 12.11
C LYS A 65 0.80 7.95 12.85
N ASP A 66 -0.24 7.23 12.43
CA ASP A 66 -0.51 5.87 12.88
C ASP A 66 0.27 4.87 12.01
N TYR A 67 1.57 4.82 12.27
CA TYR A 67 2.48 3.97 11.51
C TYR A 67 2.24 2.48 11.71
N SER A 68 1.60 2.07 12.81
CA SER A 68 1.29 0.66 13.06
C SER A 68 0.21 0.17 12.10
N THR A 69 -0.89 0.92 12.01
CA THR A 69 -1.99 0.58 11.10
C THR A 69 -1.60 0.77 9.65
N ALA A 70 -0.82 1.81 9.34
CA ALA A 70 -0.25 2.02 8.01
C ALA A 70 0.52 0.80 7.51
N LEU A 71 1.45 0.27 8.34
CA LEU A 71 2.24 -0.90 8.01
C LEU A 71 1.37 -2.12 7.68
N THR A 72 0.30 -2.37 8.46
CA THR A 72 -0.62 -3.48 8.20
C THR A 72 -1.29 -3.38 6.83
N TYR A 73 -1.71 -2.19 6.41
CA TYR A 73 -2.33 -2.00 5.09
C TYR A 73 -1.29 -2.05 3.97
N PHE A 74 -0.11 -1.52 4.24
CA PHE A 74 1.00 -1.60 3.32
C PHE A 74 1.38 -3.06 2.98
N GLU A 75 1.57 -3.91 4.00
CA GLU A 75 1.90 -5.33 3.86
C GLU A 75 0.85 -6.09 3.02
N LYS A 76 -0.43 -5.82 3.24
CA LYS A 76 -1.52 -6.40 2.43
C LYS A 76 -1.44 -5.99 0.97
N GLY A 77 -1.11 -4.73 0.68
CA GLY A 77 -0.93 -4.25 -0.69
C GLY A 77 0.29 -4.88 -1.38
N LEU A 78 1.39 -5.04 -0.64
CA LEU A 78 2.61 -5.68 -1.12
C LEU A 78 2.38 -7.16 -1.45
N GLU A 79 1.80 -7.93 -0.52
CA GLU A 79 1.53 -9.37 -0.71
C GLU A 79 0.76 -9.63 -2.02
N ILE A 80 -0.25 -8.80 -2.29
CA ILE A 80 -1.04 -8.91 -3.52
C ILE A 80 -0.19 -8.60 -4.74
N ARG A 81 0.64 -7.56 -4.70
CA ARG A 81 1.47 -7.17 -5.85
C ARG A 81 2.58 -8.19 -6.12
N GLU A 82 3.23 -8.74 -5.10
CA GLU A 82 4.20 -9.83 -5.25
C GLU A 82 3.59 -11.08 -5.88
N LYS A 83 2.34 -11.40 -5.54
CA LYS A 83 1.64 -12.56 -6.09
C LYS A 83 1.18 -12.37 -7.54
N ASN A 84 0.92 -11.13 -7.96
CA ASN A 84 0.27 -10.83 -9.24
C ASN A 84 1.19 -10.13 -10.26
N LEU A 85 2.36 -9.63 -9.85
CA LEU A 85 3.32 -8.97 -10.72
C LEU A 85 4.63 -9.76 -10.78
N PRO A 86 5.34 -9.73 -11.92
CA PRO A 86 6.71 -10.22 -12.00
C PRO A 86 7.59 -9.55 -10.95
N LYS A 87 8.56 -10.29 -10.38
CA LYS A 87 9.47 -9.77 -9.35
C LYS A 87 10.24 -8.50 -9.77
N ASN A 88 10.48 -8.32 -11.06
CA ASN A 88 11.15 -7.17 -11.66
C ASN A 88 10.20 -6.04 -12.06
N HIS A 89 8.92 -6.10 -11.66
CA HIS A 89 7.96 -5.06 -11.99
C HIS A 89 8.28 -3.74 -11.24
N PRO A 90 8.30 -2.58 -11.91
CA PRO A 90 8.60 -1.29 -11.30
C PRO A 90 7.79 -0.97 -10.03
N ASP A 91 6.50 -1.29 -10.03
CA ASP A 91 5.64 -1.11 -8.86
C ASP A 91 6.13 -1.86 -7.61
N VAL A 92 6.70 -3.06 -7.78
CA VAL A 92 7.24 -3.84 -6.66
C VAL A 92 8.48 -3.14 -6.10
N ALA A 93 9.34 -2.59 -6.96
CA ALA A 93 10.53 -1.83 -6.54
C ALA A 93 10.18 -0.51 -5.82
N VAL A 94 9.17 0.23 -6.28
CA VAL A 94 8.69 1.46 -5.64
C VAL A 94 8.16 1.18 -4.24
N ILE A 95 7.46 0.07 -4.07
CA ILE A 95 6.89 -0.36 -2.78
C ILE A 95 8.01 -0.67 -1.80
N TYR A 96 9.00 -1.48 -2.18
CA TYR A 96 10.17 -1.70 -1.32
C TYR A 96 10.89 -0.39 -0.97
N HIS A 97 11.07 0.53 -1.91
CA HIS A 97 11.66 1.84 -1.59
C HIS A 97 10.88 2.60 -0.50
N ASN A 98 9.54 2.59 -0.58
CA ASN A 98 8.68 3.24 0.41
C ASN A 98 8.72 2.55 1.78
N ILE A 99 8.86 1.21 1.83
CA ILE A 99 9.11 0.44 3.07
C ILE A 99 10.37 0.92 3.74
N ALA A 100 11.49 0.92 3.01
CA ALA A 100 12.79 1.27 3.55
C ALA A 100 12.74 2.66 4.19
N LYS A 101 12.07 3.61 3.52
CA LYS A 101 11.88 4.98 4.02
C LYS A 101 10.99 5.05 5.26
N LEU A 102 9.88 4.29 5.32
CA LEU A 102 8.99 4.23 6.47
C LEU A 102 9.68 3.66 7.71
N TYR A 103 10.44 2.58 7.55
CA TYR A 103 11.17 1.95 8.65
C TYR A 103 12.34 2.80 9.16
N LEU A 104 13.10 3.44 8.25
CA LEU A 104 14.11 4.43 8.63
C LEU A 104 13.50 5.59 9.44
N SER A 105 12.29 6.03 9.08
CA SER A 105 11.62 7.14 9.77
C SER A 105 11.04 6.77 11.15
N THR A 106 10.78 5.50 11.40
CA THR A 106 10.17 5.02 12.66
C THR A 106 11.19 4.42 13.64
N GLY A 107 12.44 4.20 13.21
CA GLY A 107 13.53 3.68 14.06
C GLY A 107 13.34 2.24 14.56
N LYS A 108 12.37 1.50 14.02
CA LYS A 108 11.95 0.18 14.54
C LYS A 108 12.76 -1.00 13.97
N TYR A 109 13.42 -0.86 12.82
CA TYR A 109 14.12 -1.96 12.14
C TYR A 109 15.34 -1.45 11.36
N ILE A 110 16.41 -2.25 11.29
CA ILE A 110 17.49 -2.03 10.31
C ILE A 110 17.04 -2.67 9.00
N VAL A 111 16.99 -1.86 7.96
CA VAL A 111 16.71 -2.30 6.60
C VAL A 111 18.02 -2.77 6.00
N THR A 112 18.11 -4.07 5.71
CA THR A 112 19.26 -4.64 5.00
C THR A 112 18.87 -4.94 3.55
N LEU A 113 19.67 -4.44 2.62
CA LEU A 113 19.50 -4.65 1.18
C LEU A 113 20.30 -5.88 0.78
N ASN A 114 19.63 -6.97 0.44
CA ASN A 114 20.28 -8.12 -0.17
C ASN A 114 20.22 -7.99 -1.69
N LEU A 115 21.36 -7.67 -2.29
CA LEU A 115 21.58 -7.62 -3.73
C LEU A 115 22.24 -8.93 -4.17
N ALA A 116 21.48 -10.01 -4.40
CA ALA A 116 22.06 -11.17 -5.12
C ALA A 116 20.99 -12.12 -5.69
N ASP A 117 21.04 -12.32 -7.01
CA ASP A 117 21.11 -13.65 -7.59
C ASP A 117 22.18 -13.68 -8.72
N ASP A 118 22.63 -14.88 -9.09
CA ASP A 118 23.68 -15.15 -10.11
C ASP A 118 23.30 -14.72 -11.55
N SER A 119 22.13 -14.08 -11.75
CA SER A 119 21.65 -13.66 -13.07
C SER A 119 22.00 -12.21 -13.44
N GLY A 120 22.64 -11.45 -12.55
CA GLY A 120 22.98 -10.04 -12.80
C GLY A 120 21.78 -9.10 -12.77
N THR A 121 20.60 -9.57 -12.35
CA THR A 121 19.40 -8.75 -12.20
C THR A 121 19.36 -8.17 -10.78
N SER A 122 19.64 -6.88 -10.62
CA SER A 122 19.59 -6.22 -9.31
C SER A 122 18.15 -6.15 -8.77
N ILE A 123 17.72 -7.14 -8.00
CA ILE A 123 16.44 -7.12 -7.28
C ILE A 123 16.73 -6.71 -5.84
N LEU A 124 16.19 -5.57 -5.38
CA LEU A 124 16.22 -5.18 -3.97
C LEU A 124 15.28 -6.12 -3.20
N HIS A 125 15.84 -7.14 -2.53
CA HIS A 125 15.10 -7.84 -1.48
C HIS A 125 15.41 -7.18 -0.14
N LEU A 126 14.38 -6.67 0.54
CA LEU A 126 14.51 -6.05 1.86
C LEU A 126 14.38 -7.12 2.94
N ASN A 127 15.46 -7.36 3.67
CA ASN A 127 15.41 -8.13 4.90
C ASN A 127 15.21 -7.17 6.08
N LEU A 128 14.06 -7.29 6.73
CA LEU A 128 13.70 -6.56 7.94
C LEU A 128 14.16 -7.36 9.15
N ILE A 129 15.23 -6.92 9.81
CA ILE A 129 15.69 -7.51 11.08
C ILE A 129 15.25 -6.59 12.21
N GLY A 130 14.43 -7.13 13.11
CA GLY A 130 13.90 -6.40 14.25
C GLY A 130 14.95 -6.17 15.31
N TYR A 131 15.15 -4.90 15.65
CA TYR A 131 15.70 -4.54 16.95
C TYR A 131 14.54 -4.06 17.80
N SER A 132 14.16 -4.88 18.79
CA SER A 132 13.48 -4.34 19.97
C SER A 132 14.48 -3.43 20.66
N ASN A 133 14.41 -2.12 20.39
CA ASN A 133 15.15 -1.15 21.18
C ASN A 133 14.62 -1.24 22.61
N PHE A 134 15.46 -1.83 23.47
CA PHE A 134 15.45 -1.60 24.90
C PHE A 134 15.41 -0.09 25.13
N ASN A 135 14.33 0.38 25.72
CA ASN A 135 14.36 1.54 26.59
C ASN A 135 13.57 1.14 27.82
N ASP A 136 14.26 1.17 28.96
CA ASP A 136 13.75 1.02 30.33
C ASP A 136 12.56 1.95 30.63
#